data_AF-A0A7J0F637-F1
#
_entry.id   AF-A0A7J0F637-F1
#
_cell.length_a   1.000
_cell.length_b   1.000
_cell.length_c   1.000
_cell.angle_alpha   90.00
_cell.angle_beta   90.00
_cell.angle_gamma   90.00
#
_symmetry.space_group_name_H-M   'P 1'
#
loop_
_entity.id
_entity.type
_entity.pdbx_description
1 polymer ?
#
loop_
_entity_poly.entity_id
_entity_poly.type
_entity_poly.pdbx_seq_one_letter_code
_entity_poly.pdbx_strand_id
1 'polypeptide(L)'
;MATATLSPVEAEKISTLQSAVASLPQIRQAYLIFLHFSVFENEKSGFINLVARYLSGEAQHIEWSKIQTPTDEVVIPYDSLAPAPEDAAETKKLLDKLVVC
;
A
#
# COMPACT_ATOMS: atom_id res chain seq x y z
N MET A 1 -16.63 -5.54 -14.86
CA MET A 1 -15.52 -5.85 -13.95
C MET A 1 -14.93 -7.16 -14.43
N ALA A 2 -13.83 -7.13 -15.18
CA ALA A 2 -13.16 -8.35 -15.61
C ALA A 2 -12.40 -8.88 -14.40
N THR A 3 -12.93 -9.90 -13.73
CA THR A 3 -12.19 -10.69 -12.74
C THR A 3 -11.06 -11.41 -13.47
N ALA A 4 -9.80 -11.00 -13.26
CA ALA A 4 -8.68 -11.76 -13.80
C ALA A 4 -8.68 -13.14 -13.14
N THR A 5 -8.66 -14.17 -13.97
CA THR A 5 -8.56 -15.55 -13.53
C THR A 5 -7.11 -15.94 -13.69
N LEU A 6 -6.42 -16.23 -12.58
CA LEU A 6 -5.05 -16.78 -12.62
C LEU A 6 -5.05 -18.01 -13.55
N SER A 7 -4.05 -18.10 -14.43
CA SER A 7 -3.88 -19.34 -15.18
C SER A 7 -3.56 -20.48 -14.20
N PRO A 8 -3.86 -21.74 -14.56
CA PRO A 8 -3.55 -22.89 -13.70
C PRO A 8 -2.07 -22.94 -13.28
N VAL A 9 -1.16 -22.51 -14.16
CA VAL A 9 0.30 -22.46 -13.90
C VAL A 9 0.66 -21.38 -12.89
N GLU A 10 0.00 -20.22 -12.94
CA GLU A 10 0.23 -19.15 -11.96
C GLU A 10 -0.35 -19.48 -10.60
N ALA A 11 -1.51 -20.15 -10.56
CA ALA A 11 -2.09 -20.65 -9.31
C ALA A 11 -1.17 -21.66 -8.61
N GLU A 12 -0.53 -22.56 -9.36
CA GLU A 12 0.47 -23.49 -8.83
C GLU A 12 1.69 -22.76 -8.27
N LYS A 13 2.24 -21.79 -9.01
CA LYS A 13 3.37 -20.95 -8.54
C LYS A 13 3.04 -20.23 -7.23
N ILE A 14 1.81 -19.72 -7.09
CA ILE A 14 1.35 -19.09 -5.85
C ILE A 14 1.25 -20.10 -4.71
N SER A 15 0.71 -21.30 -4.95
CA SER A 15 0.67 -22.36 -3.94
C SER A 15 2.07 -22.78 -3.46
N THR A 16 3.04 -22.87 -4.38
CA THR A 16 4.45 -23.14 -4.04
C THR A 16 5.03 -21.99 -3.22
N LEU A 17 4.77 -20.74 -3.63
CA LEU A 17 5.26 -19.54 -2.93
C LEU A 17 4.71 -19.46 -1.50
N GLN A 18 3.41 -19.72 -1.30
CA GLN A 18 2.78 -19.74 0.03
C GLN A 18 3.49 -20.74 0.96
N SER A 19 3.80 -21.93 0.43
CA SER A 19 4.50 -22.98 1.20
C SER A 19 5.93 -22.55 1.54
N ALA A 20 6.65 -21.92 0.60
CA ALA A 20 8.00 -21.41 0.82
C ALA A 20 8.02 -20.25 1.82
N VAL A 21 7.05 -19.34 1.76
CA VAL A 21 6.95 -18.17 2.66
C VAL A 21 6.54 -18.60 4.07
N ALA A 22 5.71 -19.63 4.20
CA ALA A 22 5.34 -20.20 5.50
C ALA A 22 6.55 -20.78 6.25
N SER A 23 7.54 -21.35 5.53
CA SER A 23 8.73 -21.95 6.11
C SER A 23 9.88 -20.98 6.37
N LEU A 24 9.75 -19.70 5.97
CA LEU A 24 10.79 -18.70 6.23
C LEU A 24 10.96 -18.47 7.73
N PRO A 25 12.19 -18.61 8.27
CA PRO A 25 12.47 -18.30 9.65
C PRO A 25 12.28 -16.80 9.89
N GLN A 26 11.72 -16.45 11.05
CA GLN A 26 11.59 -15.07 11.49
C GLN A 26 12.98 -14.47 11.68
N ILE A 27 13.40 -13.55 10.80
CA ILE A 27 14.60 -12.75 11.03
C ILE A 27 14.17 -11.48 11.77
N ARG A 28 13.99 -11.53 13.09
CA ARG A 28 14.17 -10.33 13.92
C ARG A 28 14.45 -10.71 15.38
N GLN A 29 15.22 -9.84 16.02
CA GLN A 29 15.72 -9.90 17.38
C GLN A 29 14.58 -10.10 18.42
N ALA A 30 14.86 -10.93 19.42
CA ALA A 30 13.99 -11.26 20.54
C ALA A 30 13.65 -10.05 21.43
N TYR A 31 12.61 -9.29 21.08
CA TYR A 31 11.89 -8.43 22.03
C TYR A 31 10.44 -8.30 21.52
N LEU A 32 9.47 -8.76 22.31
CA LEU A 32 8.01 -8.73 22.06
C LEU A 32 7.46 -9.81 21.09
N ILE A 33 7.43 -11.05 21.56
CA ILE A 33 6.96 -12.27 20.85
C ILE A 33 5.57 -12.10 20.19
N PHE A 34 4.66 -11.31 20.77
CA PHE A 34 3.29 -11.16 20.24
C PHE A 34 3.16 -10.09 19.13
N LEU A 35 3.76 -8.92 19.31
CA LEU A 35 3.76 -7.84 18.30
C LEU A 35 4.56 -8.25 17.07
N HIS A 36 5.70 -8.92 17.30
CA HIS A 36 6.57 -9.38 16.24
C HIS A 36 5.90 -10.44 15.36
N PHE A 37 5.23 -11.42 15.97
CA PHE A 37 4.51 -12.45 15.23
C PHE A 37 3.46 -11.84 14.30
N SER A 38 2.69 -10.86 14.79
CA SER A 38 1.64 -10.19 13.99
C SER A 38 2.21 -9.36 12.83
N VAL A 39 3.33 -8.66 13.03
CA VAL A 39 3.99 -7.88 11.97
C VAL A 39 4.54 -8.79 10.87
N PHE A 40 5.16 -9.91 11.26
CA PHE A 40 5.75 -10.84 10.31
C PHE A 40 4.70 -11.58 9.48
N GLU A 41 3.59 -12.00 10.08
CA GLU A 41 2.48 -12.60 9.31
C GLU A 41 1.82 -11.58 8.36
N ASN A 42 1.76 -10.31 8.75
CA ASN A 42 1.32 -9.23 7.85
C ASN A 42 2.29 -9.03 6.68
N GLU A 43 3.60 -9.07 6.92
CA GLU A 43 4.63 -8.98 5.87
C GLU A 43 4.54 -10.15 4.88
N LYS A 44 4.37 -11.38 5.37
CA LYS A 44 4.15 -12.57 4.53
C LYS A 44 2.91 -12.43 3.66
N SER A 45 1.77 -12.07 4.27
CA SER A 45 0.52 -11.87 3.55
C SER A 45 0.65 -10.77 2.50
N GLY A 46 1.26 -9.63 2.86
CA GLY A 46 1.54 -8.53 1.94
C GLY A 46 2.42 -8.94 0.75
N PHE A 47 3.47 -9.71 1.01
CA PHE A 47 4.37 -10.23 -0.02
C PHE A 47 3.63 -11.19 -0.99
N ILE A 48 2.87 -12.15 -0.46
CA ILE A 48 2.07 -13.08 -1.30
C ILE A 48 1.08 -12.30 -2.17
N ASN A 49 0.38 -11.31 -1.61
CA ASN A 49 -0.58 -10.49 -2.34
C ASN A 49 0.08 -9.68 -3.46
N LEU A 50 1.28 -9.14 -3.21
CA LEU A 50 2.04 -8.40 -4.22
C LEU A 50 2.47 -9.32 -5.37
N VAL A 51 2.98 -10.51 -5.07
CA VAL A 51 3.40 -11.48 -6.10
C VAL A 51 2.19 -12.05 -6.85
N ALA A 52 1.06 -12.27 -6.19
CA ALA A 52 -0.18 -12.68 -6.84
C ALA A 52 -0.64 -11.64 -7.89
N ARG A 53 -0.59 -10.35 -7.54
CA ARG A 53 -0.88 -9.26 -8.49
C ARG A 53 0.15 -9.15 -9.63
N TYR A 54 1.41 -9.45 -9.35
CA TYR A 54 2.45 -9.49 -10.37
C TYR A 54 2.21 -10.61 -11.38
N LEU A 55 1.88 -11.82 -10.88
CA LEU A 55 1.62 -12.99 -11.74
C LEU A 55 0.28 -12.92 -12.46
N SER A 56 -0.75 -12.30 -11.87
CA SER A 56 -2.04 -12.14 -12.56
C SER A 56 -1.97 -11.24 -13.79
N GLY A 57 -0.89 -10.45 -13.93
CA GLY A 57 -0.73 -9.53 -15.05
C GLY A 57 -1.77 -8.42 -15.06
N GLU A 58 -2.49 -8.19 -13.96
CA GLU A 58 -3.40 -7.04 -13.75
C GLU A 58 -2.60 -5.74 -13.59
N ALA A 59 -1.75 -5.41 -14.57
CA ALA A 59 -1.40 -4.03 -14.80
C ALA A 59 -2.69 -3.35 -15.26
N GLN A 60 -3.12 -2.32 -14.54
CA GLN A 60 -4.14 -1.43 -15.06
C GLN A 60 -3.55 -0.77 -16.31
N HIS A 61 -3.81 -1.35 -17.48
CA HIS A 61 -3.33 -0.83 -18.75
C HIS A 61 -3.96 0.55 -18.93
N ILE A 62 -3.13 1.59 -18.81
CA ILE A 62 -3.58 2.96 -18.99
C ILE A 62 -3.70 3.20 -20.50
N GLU A 63 -4.93 3.42 -20.95
CA GLU A 63 -5.18 3.87 -22.31
C GLU A 63 -4.81 5.36 -22.42
N TRP A 64 -3.81 5.67 -23.25
CA TRP A 64 -3.29 7.05 -23.39
C TRP A 64 -4.38 8.06 -23.77
N SER A 65 -5.31 7.67 -24.63
CA SER A 65 -6.42 8.53 -25.10
C SER A 65 -7.42 8.91 -24.02
N LYS A 66 -7.43 8.21 -22.87
CA LYS A 66 -8.34 8.48 -21.75
C LYS A 66 -7.71 9.41 -20.70
N ILE A 67 -6.42 9.74 -20.82
CA ILE A 67 -5.73 10.62 -19.89
C ILE A 67 -6.21 12.07 -20.13
N GLN A 68 -6.55 12.77 -19.04
CA GLN A 68 -6.98 14.16 -19.07
C GLN A 68 -6.12 14.96 -18.09
N THR A 69 -5.88 16.23 -18.40
CA THR A 69 -5.23 17.17 -17.48
C THR A 69 -6.14 17.38 -16.28
N PRO A 70 -5.67 17.19 -15.03
CA PRO A 70 -6.45 17.49 -13.85
C PRO A 70 -6.88 18.96 -13.82
N THR A 71 -8.06 19.24 -13.27
CA THR A 71 -8.54 20.61 -13.06
C THR A 71 -7.95 21.20 -11.77
N ASP A 72 -8.04 22.52 -11.64
CA ASP A 72 -7.61 23.25 -10.43
C ASP A 72 -8.44 22.91 -9.18
N GLU A 73 -9.55 22.17 -9.34
CA GLU A 73 -10.32 21.60 -8.23
C GLU A 73 -9.70 20.30 -7.71
N VAL A 74 -9.03 19.53 -8.58
CA VAL A 74 -8.35 18.27 -8.25
C VAL A 74 -6.90 18.52 -7.84
N VAL A 75 -6.23 19.44 -8.53
CA VAL A 75 -4.85 19.86 -8.26
C VAL A 75 -4.87 21.35 -7.94
N ILE A 76 -5.12 21.66 -6.68
CA ILE A 76 -5.30 23.03 -6.21
C ILE A 76 -3.95 23.75 -6.18
N PRO A 77 -3.81 24.93 -6.84
CA PRO A 77 -2.59 25.74 -6.75
C PRO A 77 -2.31 26.16 -5.30
N TYR A 78 -1.06 26.02 -4.86
CA TYR A 78 -0.67 26.33 -3.48
C TYR A 78 -1.04 27.76 -3.06
N ASP A 79 -0.82 28.74 -3.94
CA ASP A 79 -1.11 30.15 -3.67
C ASP A 79 -2.61 30.45 -3.50
N SER A 80 -3.49 29.53 -3.90
CA SER A 80 -4.94 29.64 -3.69
C SER A 80 -5.42 29.04 -2.36
N LEU A 81 -4.54 28.33 -1.64
CA LEU A 81 -4.87 27.75 -0.35
C LEU A 81 -4.99 28.83 0.72
N ALA A 82 -5.95 28.66 1.62
CA ALA A 82 -6.07 29.52 2.80
C ALA A 82 -4.77 29.43 3.62
N PRO A 83 -4.25 30.58 4.11
CA PRO A 83 -3.06 30.58 4.94
C PRO A 83 -3.31 29.85 6.27
N ALA A 84 -2.23 29.43 6.91
CA ALA A 84 -2.33 28.83 8.24
C ALA A 84 -2.92 29.85 9.24
N PRO A 85 -3.69 29.39 10.24
CA PRO A 85 -4.18 30.25 11.31
C PRO A 85 -3.02 30.95 12.03
N GLU A 86 -3.15 32.25 12.31
CA GLU A 86 -2.16 32.99 13.11
C GLU A 86 -2.24 32.63 14.60
N ASP A 87 -3.38 32.12 15.06
CA ASP A 87 -3.57 31.70 16.45
C ASP A 87 -2.75 30.44 16.78
N ALA A 88 -2.01 30.52 17.88
CA ALA A 88 -1.13 29.45 18.32
C ALA A 88 -1.90 28.21 18.79
N ALA A 89 -3.09 28.37 19.38
CA ALA A 89 -3.89 27.23 19.85
C ALA A 89 -4.52 26.47 18.67
N GLU A 90 -5.00 27.20 17.65
CA GLU A 90 -5.49 26.60 16.39
C GLU A 90 -4.40 25.89 15.61
N THR A 91 -3.22 26.50 15.48
CA THR A 91 -2.06 25.86 14.83
C THR A 91 -1.64 24.59 15.59
N LYS A 92 -1.57 24.65 16.93
CA LYS A 92 -1.25 23.46 17.73
C LYS A 92 -2.27 22.35 17.52
N LYS A 93 -3.57 22.65 17.44
CA LYS A 93 -4.63 21.67 17.19
C LYS A 93 -4.49 20.97 15.83
N LEU A 94 -3.92 21.64 14.82
CA LEU A 94 -3.58 21.02 13.54
C LEU A 94 -2.35 20.11 13.67
N LEU A 95 -1.30 20.59 14.33
CA LEU A 95 -0.05 19.85 14.53
C LEU A 95 -0.22 18.60 15.41
N ASP A 96 -1.08 18.65 16.42
CA ASP A 96 -1.40 17.50 17.29
C ASP A 96 -2.03 16.32 16.51
N LYS A 97 -2.53 16.56 15.29
CA LYS A 97 -3.08 15.53 14.39
C LYS A 97 -2.10 15.06 13.31
N LEU A 98 -1.02 15.80 13.10
CA LEU A 98 -0.04 15.51 12.06
C LEU A 98 0.97 14.49 12.58
N VAL A 99 1.19 13.42 11.81
CA VAL A 99 2.29 12.48 12.06
C VAL A 99 3.29 12.63 10.92
N VAL A 100 4.55 12.89 11.26
CA VAL A 100 5.67 12.91 10.31
C VAL A 100 6.50 11.66 10.60
N CYS A 101 6.38 10.65 9.74
CA CYS A 101 7.03 9.34 9.87
C CYS A 101 8.35 9.29 9.08
#